data_AF-A0AA85K146-F1
#
_entry.id   AF-A0AA85K146-F1
#
_cell.length_a   1.000
_cell.length_b   1.000
_cell.length_c   1.000
_cell.angle_alpha   90.00
_cell.angle_beta   90.00
_cell.angle_gamma   90.00
#
_symmetry.space_group_name_H-M   'P 1'
#
loop_
_entity.id
_entity.type
_entity.pdbx_description
1 polymer ?
#
loop_
_entity_poly.entity_id
_entity_poly.type
_entity_poly.pdbx_seq_one_letter_code
_entity_poly.pdbx_strand_id
1 'polypeptide(L)'
;MSSKLEAPPLMRKLLIGQLFQNPNKLPVYNAIRQVWELDISDADDDDDNNNVCHTPKELSWCMLWLQGRIIQCHHPNSCNFLLDDSTGEILVVYELNKSQSVNYEPSVGDYVAVIGKLVQPNSTNNNNDEKNGALNCWHVLAKSVTQLGSQNIQDDCLSPKSISNSGIYELSWPLEVLDMTYSL
;
A
#
# COMPACT_ATOMS: atom_id res chain seq x y z
N MET A 1 9.33 24.19 21.47
CA MET A 1 8.68 22.89 21.24
C MET A 1 7.53 23.12 20.29
N SER A 2 7.77 23.00 18.98
CA SER A 2 6.71 23.14 17.98
C SER A 2 5.97 21.82 17.91
N SER A 3 4.81 21.74 18.58
CA SER A 3 3.89 20.64 18.37
C SER A 3 3.37 20.76 16.93
N LYS A 4 3.90 19.92 16.03
CA LYS A 4 3.27 19.63 14.74
C LYS A 4 1.90 19.00 15.03
N LEU A 5 0.92 19.87 15.30
CA LEU A 5 -0.51 19.61 15.44
C LEU A 5 -1.16 19.44 14.06
N GLU A 6 -0.39 19.00 13.08
CA GLU A 6 -0.92 18.71 11.76
C GLU A 6 -1.63 17.37 11.84
N ALA A 7 -2.91 17.35 11.49
CA ALA A 7 -3.68 16.14 11.46
C ALA A 7 -3.03 15.20 10.43
N PRO A 8 -2.67 13.97 10.81
CA PRO A 8 -2.07 13.03 9.87
C PRO A 8 -3.04 12.82 8.71
N PRO A 9 -2.55 12.68 7.46
CA PRO A 9 -3.44 12.44 6.34
C PRO A 9 -4.26 11.18 6.62
N LEU A 10 -5.58 11.33 6.53
CA LEU A 10 -6.55 10.26 6.78
C LEU A 10 -6.23 9.01 5.93
N MET A 11 -5.67 9.24 4.74
CA MET A 11 -5.32 8.24 3.76
C MET A 11 -4.03 8.65 3.04
N ARG A 12 -3.09 7.73 2.90
CA ARG A 12 -1.81 7.97 2.23
C ARG A 12 -1.64 7.00 1.06
N LYS A 13 -1.32 7.53 -0.12
CA LYS A 13 -0.85 6.74 -1.26
C LYS A 13 0.57 6.31 -0.99
N LEU A 14 0.85 5.03 -1.07
CA LEU A 14 2.18 4.46 -0.87
C LEU A 14 2.43 3.32 -1.86
N LEU A 15 3.71 3.07 -2.10
CA LEU A 15 4.19 1.84 -2.71
C LEU A 15 4.48 0.81 -1.62
N ILE A 16 4.27 -0.48 -1.89
CA ILE A 16 4.51 -1.58 -0.95
C ILE A 16 5.97 -1.61 -0.53
N GLY A 17 6.88 -1.36 -1.47
CA GLY A 17 8.31 -1.25 -1.22
C GLY A 17 8.63 -0.19 -0.17
N GLN A 18 7.94 0.95 -0.14
CA GLN A 18 8.17 2.00 0.86
C GLN A 18 7.90 1.50 2.30
N LEU A 19 7.01 0.53 2.48
CA LEU A 19 6.68 0.00 3.80
C LEU A 19 7.77 -0.91 4.37
N PHE A 20 8.53 -1.60 3.50
CA PHE A 20 9.39 -2.71 3.92
C PHE A 20 10.81 -2.68 3.34
N GLN A 21 11.19 -1.61 2.63
CA GLN A 21 12.51 -1.48 1.99
C GLN A 21 13.66 -1.59 3.00
N ASN A 22 13.50 -1.02 4.20
CA ASN A 22 14.51 -1.09 5.25
C ASN A 22 14.00 -1.95 6.43
N PRO A 23 14.57 -3.16 6.64
CA PRO A 23 14.11 -4.05 7.71
C PRO A 23 14.37 -3.47 9.12
N ASN A 24 15.26 -2.47 9.25
CA ASN A 24 15.53 -1.80 10.51
C ASN A 24 14.59 -0.61 10.77
N LYS A 25 13.84 -0.16 9.76
CA LYS A 25 12.88 0.95 9.85
C LYS A 25 11.51 0.48 9.34
N LEU A 26 10.83 -0.32 10.15
CA LEU A 26 9.46 -0.77 9.86
C LEU A 26 8.42 0.25 10.36
N PRO A 27 7.21 0.29 9.77
CA PRO A 27 6.11 1.12 10.26
C PRO A 27 5.78 0.82 11.72
N VAL A 28 5.58 1.87 12.52
CA VAL A 28 5.23 1.77 13.94
C VAL A 28 3.82 2.30 14.16
N TYR A 29 2.99 1.55 14.88
CA TYR A 29 1.64 2.00 15.21
C TYR A 29 1.60 2.79 16.51
N ASN A 30 1.18 4.05 16.41
CA ASN A 30 0.90 4.91 17.54
C ASN A 30 -0.56 4.73 18.00
N ALA A 31 -0.77 3.93 19.04
CA ALA A 31 -2.12 3.61 19.54
C ALA A 31 -2.88 4.84 20.10
N ILE A 32 -2.17 5.86 20.60
CA ILE A 32 -2.78 7.07 21.15
C ILE A 32 -3.37 7.92 20.02
N ARG A 33 -2.58 8.11 18.95
CA ARG A 33 -2.98 8.88 17.77
C ARG A 33 -3.77 8.06 16.74
N GLN A 34 -3.81 6.74 16.92
CA GLN A 34 -4.37 5.76 16.00
C GLN A 34 -3.80 5.84 14.58
N VAL A 35 -2.50 6.13 14.47
CA VAL A 35 -1.80 6.34 13.20
C VAL A 35 -0.57 5.44 13.09
N TRP A 36 -0.23 5.09 11.86
CA TRP A 36 1.06 4.51 11.52
C TRP A 36 2.05 5.63 11.24
N GLU A 37 3.29 5.44 11.67
CA GLU A 37 4.42 6.34 11.48
C GLU A 37 5.58 5.53 10.86
N LEU A 38 6.26 6.11 9.86
CA LEU A 38 7.44 5.52 9.22
C LEU A 38 8.47 6.61 8.95
N ASP A 39 9.68 6.39 9.44
CA ASP A 39 10.83 7.23 9.15
C ASP A 39 11.46 6.79 7.81
N ILE A 40 11.38 7.66 6.80
CA ILE A 40 12.00 7.45 5.49
C ILE A 40 13.28 8.27 5.30
N SER A 41 13.91 8.76 6.38
CA SER A 41 15.24 9.36 6.27
C SER A 41 16.23 8.31 5.77
N ASP A 42 16.94 8.66 4.70
CA ASP A 42 18.03 7.85 4.17
C ASP A 42 19.10 7.71 5.27
N ALA A 43 19.57 6.49 5.50
CA ALA A 43 20.59 6.21 6.50
C ALA A 43 22.02 6.51 6.00
N ASP A 44 22.16 7.06 4.80
CA ASP A 44 23.44 7.25 4.10
C ASP A 44 23.94 8.71 4.12
N ASP A 45 23.76 9.44 5.23
CA ASP A 45 24.49 10.69 5.47
C ASP A 45 25.78 10.40 6.27
N ASP A 46 26.72 9.72 5.63
CA ASP A 46 28.13 9.61 6.03
C ASP A 46 28.97 10.69 5.30
N ASP A 47 28.36 11.77 4.81
CA ASP A 47 29.05 12.87 4.15
C ASP A 47 29.32 14.03 5.14
N ASP A 48 30.48 13.93 5.79
CA ASP A 48 31.15 15.05 6.43
C ASP A 48 31.18 16.25 5.45
N ASN A 49 30.52 17.34 5.82
CA ASN A 49 30.52 18.69 5.20
C ASN A 49 29.33 19.07 4.30
N ASN A 50 28.14 19.22 4.88
CA ASN A 50 27.41 20.50 4.74
C ASN A 50 26.25 20.62 5.74
N ASN A 51 26.14 21.80 6.33
CA ASN A 51 25.13 22.21 7.31
C ASN A 51 23.74 22.39 6.66
N VAL A 52 23.22 21.34 6.02
CA VAL A 52 21.82 21.27 5.56
C VAL A 52 21.08 20.41 6.57
N CYS A 53 20.28 21.05 7.41
CA CYS A 53 19.35 20.36 8.30
C CYS A 53 18.30 19.65 7.43
N HIS A 54 18.57 18.40 7.06
CA HIS A 54 17.55 17.54 6.46
C HIS A 54 16.54 17.22 7.55
N THR A 55 15.42 17.95 7.54
CA THR A 55 14.28 17.62 8.39
C THR A 55 13.90 16.16 8.17
N PRO A 56 13.83 15.32 9.22
CA PRO A 56 13.42 13.93 9.07
C PRO A 56 12.07 13.89 8.35
N LYS A 57 12.02 13.18 7.21
CA LYS A 57 10.80 12.93 6.48
C LYS A 57 10.11 11.75 7.15
N GLU A 58 9.17 12.06 8.02
CA GLU A 58 8.31 11.09 8.66
C GLU A 58 6.99 11.00 7.88
N LEU A 59 6.63 9.80 7.45
CA LEU A 59 5.33 9.52 6.88
C LEU A 59 4.38 9.13 8.00
N SER A 60 3.17 9.67 8.01
CA SER A 60 2.11 9.24 8.93
C SER A 60 0.79 8.99 8.20
N TRP A 61 0.02 7.98 8.62
CA TRP A 61 -1.25 7.63 7.99
C TRP A 61 -2.21 6.84 8.90
N CYS A 62 -3.51 6.99 8.66
CA CYS A 62 -4.55 6.14 9.28
C CYS A 62 -5.01 4.99 8.35
N MET A 63 -5.00 5.24 7.05
CA MET A 63 -5.36 4.28 6.01
C MET A 63 -4.35 4.33 4.86
N LEU A 64 -4.14 3.17 4.24
CA LEU A 64 -3.35 3.02 3.02
C LEU A 64 -4.25 3.10 1.80
N TRP A 65 -3.73 3.72 0.75
CA TRP A 65 -4.19 3.56 -0.62
C TRP A 65 -3.05 2.91 -1.41
N LEU A 66 -3.29 1.69 -1.87
CA LEU A 66 -2.36 0.94 -2.72
C LEU A 66 -3.01 0.73 -4.10
N GLN A 67 -2.19 0.62 -5.14
CA GLN A 67 -2.60 0.07 -6.43
C GLN A 67 -1.62 -1.00 -6.86
N GLY A 68 -2.11 -2.04 -7.53
CA GLY A 68 -1.27 -3.15 -7.97
C GLY A 68 -2.07 -4.22 -8.72
N ARG A 69 -1.35 -5.23 -9.21
CA ARG A 69 -1.92 -6.41 -9.85
C ARG A 69 -2.16 -7.52 -8.84
N ILE A 70 -3.28 -8.20 -9.00
CA ILE A 70 -3.56 -9.42 -8.24
C ILE A 70 -2.75 -10.57 -8.85
N ILE A 71 -1.82 -11.13 -8.09
CA ILE A 71 -0.96 -12.24 -8.56
C ILE A 71 -1.42 -13.60 -8.03
N GLN A 72 -2.18 -13.62 -6.93
CA GLN A 72 -2.71 -14.85 -6.34
C GLN A 72 -4.02 -14.57 -5.59
N CYS A 73 -5.02 -15.45 -5.74
CA CYS A 73 -6.25 -15.41 -4.95
C CYS A 73 -6.35 -16.63 -4.03
N HIS A 74 -6.78 -16.43 -2.78
CA HIS A 74 -7.02 -17.50 -1.81
C HIS A 74 -8.51 -17.88 -1.77
N HIS A 75 -8.95 -18.66 -2.76
CA HIS A 75 -10.30 -19.21 -2.87
C HIS A 75 -10.45 -20.55 -2.09
N PRO A 76 -11.68 -20.99 -1.70
CA PRO A 76 -13.00 -20.55 -2.16
C PRO A 76 -13.86 -19.75 -1.17
N ASN A 77 -13.45 -19.59 0.10
CA ASN A 77 -14.29 -18.95 1.13
C ASN A 77 -13.80 -17.56 1.59
N SER A 78 -12.72 -17.06 1.02
CA SER A 78 -12.18 -15.73 1.30
C SER A 78 -11.95 -14.96 0.01
N CYS A 79 -12.18 -13.65 0.03
CA CYS A 79 -11.78 -12.75 -1.05
C CYS A 79 -10.38 -12.19 -0.83
N ASN A 80 -9.52 -12.98 -0.18
CA ASN A 80 -8.16 -12.59 0.13
C ASN A 80 -7.28 -12.82 -1.10
N PHE A 81 -6.36 -11.90 -1.34
CA PHE A 81 -5.48 -11.97 -2.49
C PHE A 81 -4.12 -11.33 -2.20
N LEU A 82 -3.11 -11.73 -2.96
CA LEU A 82 -1.78 -11.14 -2.94
C LEU A 82 -1.72 -10.03 -4.00
N LEU A 83 -1.41 -8.82 -3.56
CA LEU A 83 -1.28 -7.63 -4.39
C LEU A 83 0.20 -7.34 -4.64
N ASP A 84 0.57 -7.13 -5.89
CA ASP A 84 1.92 -6.76 -6.32
C ASP A 84 1.87 -5.39 -7.03
N ASP A 85 2.69 -4.44 -6.58
CA ASP A 85 2.80 -3.11 -7.19
C ASP A 85 4.14 -2.87 -7.90
N SER A 86 4.89 -3.95 -8.21
CA SER A 86 6.26 -3.99 -8.72
C SER A 86 7.37 -3.57 -7.75
N THR A 87 7.02 -3.04 -6.58
CA THR A 87 7.98 -2.66 -5.53
C THR A 87 7.93 -3.60 -4.33
N GLY A 88 6.88 -4.40 -4.22
CA GLY A 88 6.73 -5.46 -3.25
C GLY A 88 5.36 -6.11 -3.35
N GLU A 89 5.17 -7.13 -2.52
CA GLU A 89 3.94 -7.90 -2.45
C GLU A 89 3.32 -7.77 -1.05
N ILE A 90 1.99 -7.69 -0.97
CA ILE A 90 1.29 -7.68 0.32
C ILE A 90 -0.03 -8.46 0.26
N LEU A 91 -0.29 -9.23 1.32
CA LEU A 91 -1.57 -9.91 1.48
C LEU A 91 -2.67 -8.89 1.78
N VAL A 92 -3.73 -8.94 1.00
CA VAL A 92 -4.95 -8.18 1.21
C VAL A 92 -6.01 -9.11 1.76
N VAL A 93 -6.48 -8.82 2.96
CA VAL A 93 -7.61 -9.50 3.60
C VAL A 93 -8.85 -8.66 3.34
N TYR A 94 -9.78 -9.18 2.54
CA TYR A 94 -11.00 -8.49 2.16
C TYR A 94 -12.22 -9.24 2.69
N GLU A 95 -12.80 -8.70 3.76
CA GLU A 95 -14.02 -9.24 4.35
C GLU A 95 -15.24 -8.74 3.57
N LEU A 96 -15.87 -9.63 2.82
CA LEU A 96 -17.19 -9.39 2.24
C LEU A 96 -18.22 -9.27 3.37
N ASN A 97 -18.52 -8.05 3.79
CA ASN A 97 -19.69 -7.81 4.61
C ASN A 97 -20.94 -8.06 3.75
N LYS A 98 -21.72 -9.08 4.09
CA LYS A 98 -22.97 -9.47 3.40
C LYS A 98 -24.02 -8.35 3.30
N SER A 99 -23.82 -7.22 3.98
CA SER A 99 -24.67 -6.04 3.98
C SER A 99 -24.23 -4.94 3.00
N GLN A 100 -23.08 -5.04 2.33
CA GLN A 100 -22.65 -4.10 1.29
C GLN A 100 -23.01 -4.62 -0.10
N SER A 101 -23.61 -3.75 -0.92
CA SER A 101 -24.16 -4.06 -2.25
C SER A 101 -23.14 -4.07 -3.39
N VAL A 102 -21.87 -3.78 -3.11
CA VAL A 102 -20.79 -3.70 -4.11
C VAL A 102 -19.71 -4.70 -3.72
N ASN A 103 -19.93 -5.96 -4.09
CA ASN A 103 -18.95 -7.02 -3.90
C ASN A 103 -18.14 -7.15 -5.19
N TYR A 104 -16.94 -6.58 -5.20
CA TYR A 104 -15.97 -6.89 -6.23
C TYR A 104 -15.41 -8.29 -5.97
N GLU A 105 -15.41 -9.15 -6.99
CA GLU A 105 -14.84 -10.49 -6.92
C GLU A 105 -13.41 -10.46 -7.48
N PRO A 106 -12.37 -10.69 -6.65
CA PRO A 106 -10.99 -10.55 -7.09
C PRO A 106 -10.55 -11.68 -8.04
N SER A 107 -10.08 -11.32 -9.24
CA SER A 107 -9.47 -12.26 -10.19
C SER A 107 -7.97 -12.00 -10.36
N VAL A 108 -7.20 -13.08 -10.54
CA VAL A 108 -5.78 -12.98 -10.89
C VAL A 108 -5.63 -12.22 -12.21
N GLY A 109 -4.69 -11.28 -12.25
CA GLY A 109 -4.42 -10.40 -13.39
C GLY A 109 -5.13 -9.04 -13.32
N ASP A 110 -6.14 -8.88 -12.46
CA ASP A 110 -6.81 -7.61 -12.27
C ASP A 110 -5.87 -6.55 -11.70
N TYR A 111 -5.92 -5.35 -12.26
CA TYR A 111 -5.30 -4.17 -11.67
C TYR A 111 -6.32 -3.47 -10.78
N VAL A 112 -6.01 -3.29 -9.50
CA VAL A 112 -6.98 -2.83 -8.49
C VAL A 112 -6.41 -1.72 -7.64
N ALA A 113 -7.28 -0.83 -7.15
CA ALA A 113 -7.01 0.05 -6.02
C ALA A 113 -7.55 -0.56 -4.74
N VAL A 114 -6.72 -0.61 -3.70
CA VAL A 114 -7.06 -1.11 -2.37
C VAL A 114 -6.95 0.02 -1.36
N ILE A 115 -8.03 0.26 -0.62
CA ILE A 115 -8.05 1.17 0.53
C ILE A 115 -8.27 0.34 1.78
N GLY A 116 -7.34 0.43 2.74
CA GLY A 116 -7.37 -0.43 3.92
C GLY A 116 -6.50 0.04 5.08
N LYS A 117 -6.50 -0.77 6.15
CA LYS A 117 -5.62 -0.57 7.30
C LYS A 117 -4.46 -1.54 7.24
N LEU A 118 -3.25 -1.04 7.49
CA LEU A 118 -2.10 -1.90 7.72
C LEU A 118 -2.26 -2.63 9.06
N VAL A 119 -1.90 -3.91 9.09
CA VAL A 119 -1.92 -4.75 10.29
C VAL A 119 -0.56 -5.42 10.44
N GLN A 120 0.03 -5.27 11.63
CA GLN A 120 1.32 -5.90 11.97
C GLN A 120 1.12 -7.40 12.27
N PRO A 121 2.14 -8.25 11.98
CA PRO A 121 2.24 -9.60 12.50
C PRO A 121 1.92 -9.69 14.00
N ASN A 122 1.03 -10.61 14.38
CA ASN A 122 0.85 -10.92 15.79
C ASN A 122 2.14 -11.58 16.33
N SER A 123 2.73 -11.01 17.38
CA SER A 123 3.94 -11.53 18.04
C SER A 123 3.70 -12.82 18.85
N THR A 124 2.62 -13.57 18.58
CA THR A 124 2.14 -14.65 19.46
C THR A 124 2.62 -16.06 19.13
N ASN A 125 3.51 -16.27 18.15
CA ASN A 125 4.11 -17.59 17.92
C ASN A 125 5.51 -17.68 18.52
N ASN A 126 5.52 -17.96 19.82
CA ASN A 126 6.67 -18.22 20.66
C ASN A 126 7.26 -19.64 20.43
N ASN A 127 7.41 -20.05 19.16
CA ASN A 127 8.01 -21.33 18.80
C ASN A 127 9.07 -21.09 17.72
N ASN A 128 10.32 -21.00 18.17
CA ASN A 128 11.62 -21.43 17.61
C ASN A 128 11.84 -21.72 16.10
N ASP A 129 10.98 -21.31 15.18
CA ASP A 129 11.25 -21.44 13.74
C ASP A 129 11.51 -20.07 13.12
N GLU A 130 12.81 -19.80 13.07
CA GLU A 130 13.53 -19.12 11.99
C GLU A 130 13.16 -17.66 11.65
N LYS A 131 14.19 -16.83 11.74
CA LYS A 131 14.30 -15.40 11.43
C LYS A 131 13.88 -14.98 9.99
N ASN A 132 13.22 -15.85 9.23
CA ASN A 132 12.73 -15.59 7.87
C ASN A 132 11.20 -15.36 7.80
N GLY A 133 10.46 -15.55 8.90
CA GLY A 133 8.99 -15.45 8.92
C GLY A 133 8.39 -14.11 9.34
N ALA A 134 9.18 -13.14 9.82
CA ALA A 134 8.66 -11.93 10.44
C ALA A 134 7.98 -10.94 9.46
N LEU A 135 8.35 -10.97 8.17
CA LEU A 135 7.70 -10.18 7.12
C LEU A 135 6.40 -10.87 6.61
N ASN A 136 6.28 -12.18 6.77
CA ASN A 136 5.22 -13.00 6.16
C ASN A 136 3.83 -12.86 6.81
N CYS A 137 3.63 -11.89 7.69
CA CYS A 137 2.36 -11.70 8.40
C CYS A 137 1.84 -10.26 8.37
N TRP A 138 2.56 -9.34 7.73
CA TRP A 138 2.01 -8.02 7.43
C TRP A 138 0.92 -8.16 6.37
N HIS A 139 -0.22 -7.53 6.62
CA HIS A 139 -1.34 -7.57 5.69
C HIS A 139 -2.14 -6.28 5.76
N VAL A 140 -2.94 -6.05 4.71
CA VAL A 140 -3.90 -4.96 4.64
C VAL A 140 -5.29 -5.52 4.89
N LEU A 141 -5.96 -5.03 5.92
CA LEU A 141 -7.39 -5.23 6.07
C LEU A 141 -8.12 -4.23 5.17
N ALA A 142 -8.59 -4.70 4.02
CA ALA A 142 -9.24 -3.89 3.01
C ALA A 142 -10.64 -3.46 3.47
N LYS A 143 -10.90 -2.16 3.35
CA LYS A 143 -12.24 -1.58 3.46
C LYS A 143 -12.94 -1.47 2.11
N SER A 144 -12.16 -1.30 1.05
CA SER A 144 -12.64 -1.19 -0.32
C SER A 144 -11.59 -1.71 -1.28
N VAL A 145 -12.06 -2.42 -2.30
CA VAL A 145 -11.27 -2.85 -3.45
C VAL A 145 -12.02 -2.39 -4.70
N THR A 146 -11.33 -1.69 -5.60
CA THR A 146 -11.90 -1.15 -6.84
C THR A 146 -11.08 -1.65 -8.02
N GLN A 147 -11.69 -2.34 -8.97
CA GLN A 147 -11.03 -2.71 -10.22
C GLN A 147 -10.76 -1.46 -11.07
N LEU A 148 -9.52 -1.30 -11.51
CA LEU A 148 -9.07 -0.18 -12.32
C LEU A 148 -8.84 -0.67 -13.76
N GLY A 149 -9.71 -0.26 -14.68
CA GLY A 149 -9.53 -0.50 -16.11
C GLY A 149 -10.19 -1.76 -16.66
N SER A 150 -11.40 -2.09 -16.21
CA SER A 150 -12.25 -3.08 -16.88
C SER A 150 -12.58 -2.60 -18.30
N GLN A 151 -12.04 -3.25 -19.32
CA GLN A 151 -12.57 -3.12 -20.67
C GLN A 151 -13.96 -3.77 -20.70
N ASN A 152 -15.01 -2.96 -20.73
CA ASN A 152 -16.18 -3.37 -21.49
C ASN A 152 -15.74 -3.39 -22.95
N ILE A 153 -15.44 -4.58 -23.47
CA ILE A 153 -15.25 -4.78 -24.91
C ILE A 153 -16.63 -4.58 -25.56
N GLN A 154 -16.94 -3.34 -25.92
CA GLN A 154 -17.77 -3.06 -27.08
C GLN A 154 -16.81 -2.60 -28.18
N ASP A 155 -16.42 -3.58 -29.00
CA ASP A 155 -15.76 -3.35 -30.28
C ASP A 155 -16.65 -2.46 -31.14
N ASP A 156 -16.27 -1.20 -31.30
CA ASP A 156 -16.58 -0.45 -32.50
C ASP A 156 -15.25 -0.05 -33.15
N CYS A 157 -14.94 -0.75 -34.24
CA CYS A 157 -13.81 -0.47 -35.11
C CYS A 157 -13.85 1.01 -35.51
N LEU A 158 -12.70 1.71 -35.36
CA LEU A 158 -12.21 2.88 -36.13
C LEU A 158 -11.60 4.05 -35.31
N SER A 159 -11.37 3.94 -34.00
CA SER A 159 -10.61 4.97 -33.27
C SER A 159 -9.11 4.61 -33.13
N PRO A 160 -8.19 5.60 -33.20
CA PRO A 160 -6.74 5.35 -33.07
C PRO A 160 -6.48 4.65 -31.75
N LYS A 161 -5.60 3.62 -31.77
CA LYS A 161 -5.25 2.73 -30.64
C LYS A 161 -5.11 3.51 -29.33
N SER A 162 -6.21 3.66 -28.62
CA SER A 162 -6.24 4.24 -27.28
C SER A 162 -5.45 3.29 -26.41
N ILE A 163 -4.46 3.80 -25.69
CA ILE A 163 -3.86 3.06 -24.57
C ILE A 163 -5.04 2.59 -23.72
N SER A 164 -5.09 1.30 -23.39
CA SER A 164 -6.15 0.79 -22.52
C SER A 164 -6.08 1.58 -21.22
N ASN A 165 -7.22 2.10 -20.73
CA ASN A 165 -7.26 2.92 -19.52
C ASN A 165 -6.53 2.25 -18.33
N SER A 166 -6.51 0.91 -18.29
CA SER A 166 -5.74 0.11 -17.33
C SER A 166 -4.24 0.47 -17.28
N GLY A 167 -3.58 0.65 -18.43
CA GLY A 167 -2.14 0.93 -18.48
C GLY A 167 -1.79 2.34 -18.02
N ILE A 168 -2.73 3.29 -18.10
CA ILE A 168 -2.50 4.65 -17.62
C ILE A 168 -2.43 4.68 -16.09
N TYR A 169 -3.34 3.98 -15.40
CA TYR A 169 -3.32 3.92 -13.94
C TYR A 169 -2.05 3.28 -13.38
N GLU A 170 -1.59 2.20 -14.02
CA GLU A 170 -0.35 1.50 -13.63
C GLU A 170 0.89 2.39 -13.81
N LEU A 171 0.95 3.16 -14.91
CA LEU A 171 2.07 4.07 -15.17
C LEU A 171 2.02 5.36 -14.34
N SER A 172 0.83 5.87 -14.00
CA SER A 172 0.68 7.09 -13.21
C SER A 172 0.91 6.85 -11.72
N TRP A 173 0.69 5.63 -11.22
CA TRP A 173 0.69 5.36 -9.79
C TRP A 173 1.99 5.76 -9.06
N PRO A 174 3.20 5.41 -9.54
CA PRO A 174 4.43 5.86 -8.87
C PRO A 174 4.56 7.39 -8.83
N LEU A 175 4.12 8.09 -9.88
CA LEU A 175 4.13 9.56 -9.92
C LEU A 175 3.14 10.16 -8.93
N GLU A 176 1.95 9.57 -8.80
CA GLU A 176 0.95 9.99 -7.82
C GLU A 176 1.42 9.78 -6.37
N VAL A 177 2.15 8.69 -6.09
CA VAL A 177 2.76 8.44 -4.78
C VAL A 177 3.87 9.46 -4.50
N LEU A 178 4.74 9.74 -5.47
CA LEU A 178 5.79 10.74 -5.35
C LEU A 178 5.24 12.14 -5.09
N ASP A 179 4.23 12.55 -5.86
CA ASP A 179 3.53 13.83 -5.69
C ASP A 179 2.99 13.97 -4.27
N MET A 180 2.27 12.96 -3.75
CA MET A 180 1.77 12.99 -2.38
C MET A 180 2.89 12.96 -1.31
N THR A 181 4.00 12.28 -1.61
CA THR A 181 5.12 12.13 -0.69
C THR A 181 5.86 13.45 -0.48
N TYR A 182 6.06 14.21 -1.55
CA TYR A 182 6.89 15.43 -1.56
C TYR A 182 6.11 16.74 -1.71
N SER A 183 4.77 16.71 -1.70
CA SER A 183 3.91 17.91 -1.64
C SER A 183 3.79 18.53 -0.23
N LEU A 184 4.74 18.26 0.68
CA LEU A 184 4.80 18.82 2.04
C LEU A 184 5.68 20.08 2.10
#